data_AF-J1RYS5-F1
#
_entry.id   AF-J1RYS5-F1
#
_cell.length_a   1.000
_cell.length_b   1.000
_cell.length_c   1.000
_cell.angle_alpha   90.00
_cell.angle_beta   90.00
_cell.angle_gamma   90.00
#
_symmetry.space_group_name_H-M   'P 1'
#
loop_
_entity.id
_entity.type
_entity.pdbx_description
1 polymer ?
#
loop_
_entity_poly.entity_id
_entity_poly.type
_entity_poly.pdbx_seq_one_letter_code
_entity_poly.pdbx_strand_id
1 'polypeptide(L)'
;MTRHRQREERLGMHVVVDLNRCQGYAQCAFLAPRVFTMHGEESLLYTPVAPDDQRERVQRAVAACPVQAILVGEEAGAGAR
;
A
#
# COMPACT_ATOMS: atom_id res chain seq x y z
N MET A 1 -4.66 -28.62 -0.13
CA MET A 1 -5.50 -27.50 -0.64
C MET A 1 -4.97 -26.11 -0.27
N THR A 2 -3.86 -25.99 0.47
CA THR A 2 -3.33 -24.70 0.99
C THR A 2 -2.34 -23.96 0.06
N ARG A 3 -1.88 -24.59 -1.04
CA ARG A 3 -0.80 -24.05 -1.89
C ARG A 3 -1.26 -23.14 -3.05
N HIS A 4 -2.53 -23.16 -3.43
CA HIS A 4 -3.03 -22.32 -4.54
C HIS A 4 -3.24 -20.84 -4.11
N ARG A 5 -3.75 -20.61 -2.90
CA ARG A 5 -3.95 -19.25 -2.35
C ARG A 5 -2.64 -18.47 -2.19
N GLN A 6 -1.57 -19.16 -1.76
CA GLN A 6 -0.22 -18.59 -1.59
C GLN A 6 0.45 -18.16 -2.90
N ARG A 7 -0.01 -18.65 -4.07
CA ARG A 7 0.59 -18.32 -5.37
C ARG A 7 -0.05 -17.10 -6.03
N GLU A 8 -1.32 -16.84 -5.73
CA GLU A 8 -2.06 -15.64 -6.18
C GLU A 8 -1.67 -14.40 -5.37
N GLU A 9 -1.31 -14.58 -4.09
CA GLU A 9 -0.75 -13.53 -3.21
C GLU A 9 0.65 -13.06 -3.64
N ARG A 10 1.31 -13.74 -4.59
CA ARG A 10 2.74 -13.55 -4.96
C ARG A 10 2.98 -12.78 -6.27
N LEU A 11 1.94 -12.18 -6.85
CA LEU A 11 1.99 -11.39 -8.10
C LEU A 11 1.62 -9.92 -7.87
N GLY A 12 1.94 -9.40 -6.69
CA GLY A 12 1.61 -8.04 -6.30
C GLY A 12 2.75 -7.35 -5.57
N MET A 13 2.72 -6.02 -5.60
CA MET A 13 3.60 -5.17 -4.81
C MET A 13 3.09 -5.13 -3.37
N HIS A 14 3.94 -5.48 -2.39
CA HIS A 14 3.57 -5.33 -0.99
C HIS A 14 3.63 -3.88 -0.58
N VAL A 15 2.60 -3.44 0.15
CA VAL A 15 2.43 -2.08 0.66
C VAL A 15 2.28 -2.15 2.17
N VAL A 16 3.04 -1.31 2.87
CA VAL A 16 2.93 -1.11 4.32
C VAL A 16 2.80 0.38 4.57
N VAL A 17 1.83 0.77 5.39
CA VAL A 17 1.67 2.17 5.81
C VAL A 17 1.90 2.27 7.31
N ASP A 18 2.85 3.11 7.70
CA ASP A 18 3.01 3.53 9.09
C ASP A 18 1.90 4.53 9.46
N LEU A 19 0.84 4.00 10.06
CA LEU A 19 -0.32 4.80 10.48
C LEU A 19 -0.01 5.73 11.65
N ASN A 20 1.08 5.52 12.40
CA ASN A 20 1.50 6.47 13.44
C ASN A 20 2.19 7.70 12.83
N ARG A 21 2.82 7.55 11.67
CA ARG A 21 3.41 8.67 10.91
C ARG A 21 2.41 9.34 9.97
N CYS A 22 1.39 8.62 9.52
CA CYS A 22 0.34 9.15 8.65
C CYS A 22 -0.37 10.34 9.31
N GLN A 23 -0.50 11.44 8.58
CA GLN A 23 -1.15 12.69 9.04
C GLN A 23 -2.42 13.02 8.23
N GLY A 24 -2.98 12.06 7.49
CA GLY A 24 -4.26 12.27 6.80
C GLY A 24 -4.25 13.17 5.56
N TYR A 25 -3.09 13.49 4.96
CA TYR A 25 -3.01 14.37 3.76
C TYR A 25 -3.75 13.87 2.51
N ALA A 26 -4.23 12.62 2.50
CA ALA A 26 -5.06 12.01 1.45
C ALA A 26 -4.47 11.95 0.01
N GLN A 27 -3.23 12.39 -0.22
CA GLN A 27 -2.61 12.38 -1.56
C GLN A 27 -2.51 10.97 -2.16
N CYS A 28 -2.23 9.96 -1.32
CA CYS A 28 -2.18 8.56 -1.73
C CYS A 28 -3.54 8.04 -2.21
N ALA A 29 -4.63 8.44 -1.55
CA ALA A 29 -5.99 8.06 -1.95
C ALA A 29 -6.40 8.72 -3.28
N PHE A 30 -5.90 9.92 -3.58
CA PHE A 30 -6.12 10.55 -4.88
C PHE A 30 -5.34 9.86 -6.02
N LEU A 31 -4.06 9.52 -5.78
CA LEU A 31 -3.19 8.94 -6.80
C LEU A 31 -3.46 7.46 -7.07
N ALA A 32 -3.84 6.71 -6.04
CA ALA A 32 -4.09 5.27 -6.11
C ALA A 32 -5.36 4.88 -5.31
N PRO A 33 -6.56 5.35 -5.73
CA PRO A 33 -7.83 5.12 -5.02
C PRO A 33 -8.26 3.66 -4.92
N ARG A 34 -7.67 2.77 -5.73
CA ARG A 34 -7.92 1.32 -5.65
C ARG A 34 -7.11 0.63 -4.54
N VAL A 35 -6.06 1.27 -4.05
CA VAL A 35 -5.13 0.72 -3.05
C VAL A 35 -5.24 1.47 -1.73
N PHE A 36 -5.53 2.78 -1.77
CA PHE A 36 -5.66 3.63 -0.59
C PHE A 36 -7.02 4.32 -0.60
N THR A 37 -7.70 4.29 0.53
CA THR A 37 -9.02 4.91 0.70
C THR A 37 -9.06 5.62 2.04
N MET A 38 -9.43 6.91 2.04
CA MET A 38 -9.70 7.63 3.27
C MET A 38 -11.05 7.16 3.85
N HIS A 39 -11.07 6.92 5.15
CA HIS A 39 -12.28 6.65 5.92
C HIS A 39 -12.48 7.78 6.93
N GLY A 40 -13.52 8.59 6.73
CA GLY A 40 -13.68 9.84 7.46
C GLY A 40 -12.57 10.84 7.13
N GLU A 41 -12.19 11.66 8.11
CA GLU A 41 -11.27 12.78 7.91
C GLU A 41 -9.79 12.38 8.09
N GLU A 42 -9.49 11.38 8.93
CA GLU A 42 -8.11 11.10 9.35
C GLU A 42 -7.67 9.63 9.16
N SER A 43 -8.62 8.69 9.02
CA SER A 43 -8.26 7.27 8.93
C SER A 43 -7.96 6.85 7.50
N LEU A 44 -6.86 6.12 7.31
CA LEU A 44 -6.49 5.54 6.02
C LEU A 44 -6.71 4.02 6.03
N LEU A 45 -7.46 3.52 5.06
CA LEU A 45 -7.56 2.11 4.72
C LEU A 45 -6.68 1.83 3.50
N TYR A 46 -6.03 0.66 3.48
CA TYR A 46 -5.21 0.28 2.34
C TYR A 46 -5.17 -1.24 2.11
N THR A 47 -4.85 -1.64 0.88
CA THR A 47 -4.61 -3.04 0.52
C THR A 47 -3.13 -3.39 0.68
N PRO A 48 -2.76 -4.38 1.52
CA PRO A 48 -1.35 -4.76 1.74
C PRO A 48 -0.66 -5.37 0.53
N VAL A 49 -1.41 -5.87 -0.44
CA VAL A 49 -0.91 -6.43 -1.70
C VAL A 49 -1.59 -5.68 -2.84
N ALA A 50 -0.85 -4.79 -3.49
CA ALA A 50 -1.32 -4.06 -4.64
C ALA A 50 -1.07 -4.87 -5.92
N PRO A 51 -2.06 -4.97 -6.83
CA PRO A 51 -1.86 -5.67 -8.10
C PRO A 51 -0.84 -4.93 -8.99
N ASP A 52 -0.18 -5.65 -9.89
CA ASP A 52 0.90 -5.09 -10.72
C ASP A 52 0.45 -3.92 -11.61
N ASP A 53 -0.81 -3.87 -12.03
CA ASP A 53 -1.39 -2.76 -12.79
C ASP A 53 -1.50 -1.45 -11.97
N GLN A 54 -1.41 -1.55 -10.65
CA GLN A 54 -1.39 -0.43 -9.71
C GLN A 54 0.02 -0.01 -9.31
N ARG A 55 1.07 -0.76 -9.68
CA ARG A 55 2.46 -0.53 -9.24
C ARG A 55 2.92 0.91 -9.43
N GLU A 56 2.74 1.47 -10.62
CA GLU A 56 3.15 2.85 -10.93
C GLU A 56 2.36 3.89 -10.11
N ARG A 57 1.05 3.65 -9.92
CA ARG A 57 0.19 4.53 -9.11
C ARG A 57 0.60 4.50 -7.64
N VAL A 58 0.93 3.32 -7.12
CA VAL A 58 1.42 3.12 -5.75
C VAL A 58 2.78 3.78 -5.56
N GLN A 59 3.72 3.63 -6.50
CA GLN A 59 5.01 4.33 -6.46
C GLN A 59 4.86 5.85 -6.45
N ARG A 60 3.94 6.39 -7.25
CA ARG A 60 3.59 7.82 -7.20
C ARG A 60 3.00 8.24 -5.85
N ALA A 61 2.13 7.41 -5.26
CA ALA A 61 1.57 7.67 -3.94
C ALA A 61 2.64 7.69 -2.84
N VAL A 62 3.64 6.81 -2.91
CA VAL A 62 4.81 6.82 -2.01
C VAL A 62 5.57 8.13 -2.13
N ALA A 63 5.90 8.55 -3.35
CA ALA A 63 6.64 9.79 -3.61
C ALA A 63 5.86 11.05 -3.19
N ALA A 64 4.53 11.02 -3.25
CA ALA A 64 3.67 12.13 -2.87
C ALA A 64 3.45 12.24 -1.35
N CYS A 65 3.77 11.22 -0.56
CA CYS A 65 3.55 11.25 0.88
C CYS A 65 4.52 12.24 1.57
N PRO A 66 4.04 13.39 2.11
CA PRO A 66 4.93 14.42 2.64
C PRO A 66 5.75 13.96 3.85
N VAL A 67 5.18 13.02 4.61
CA VAL A 67 5.76 12.45 5.83
C VAL A 67 6.43 11.09 5.60
N GLN A 68 6.46 10.62 4.34
CA GLN A 68 7.07 9.34 3.94
C GLN A 68 6.57 8.15 4.78
N ALA A 69 5.26 8.06 4.99
CA ALA A 69 4.62 7.01 5.80
C ALA A 69 4.38 5.70 5.03
N ILE A 70 4.58 5.67 3.70
CA ILE A 70 4.26 4.53 2.84
C ILE A 70 5.55 3.83 2.44
N LEU A 71 5.63 2.52 2.70
CA LEU A 71 6.73 1.65 2.34
C LEU A 71 6.24 0.60 1.35
N VAL A 72 7.08 0.25 0.37
CA VAL A 72 6.73 -0.68 -0.69
C VAL A 72 7.90 -1.59 -1.03
N GLY A 73 7.62 -2.84 -1.38
CA GLY A 73 8.64 -3.79 -1.79
C GLY A 73 8.06 -5.01 -2.50
N GLU A 74 8.90 -5.72 -3.24
CA GLU A 74 8.55 -7.05 -3.79
C GLU A 74 8.47 -8.12 -2.67
N GLU A 75 9.08 -7.83 -1.51
CA GLU A 75 9.15 -8.72 -0.34
C GLU A 75 8.67 -8.05 0.97
N ALA A 76 7.91 -6.94 0.93
CA ALA A 76 7.44 -6.29 2.17
C ALA A 76 6.38 -7.14 2.95
N GLY A 77 6.04 -8.34 2.46
CA GLY A 77 5.36 -9.41 3.20
C GLY A 77 6.28 -10.49 3.81
N ALA A 78 7.60 -10.46 3.54
CA ALA A 78 8.57 -11.45 3.99
C ALA A 78 9.73 -10.87 4.84
N GLY A 79 9.71 -9.56 5.12
CA GLY A 79 10.82 -8.82 5.72
C GLY A 79 10.52 -8.17 7.07
N ALA A 80 9.95 -8.92 8.02
CA ALA A 80 10.15 -8.64 9.44
C ALA A 80 11.10 -9.73 9.96
N ARG A 81 12.41 -9.49 9.88
CA ARG A 81 13.44 -10.29 10.55
C ARG A 81 14.06 -9.46 11.65
#